data_AF-A0A523PEM8-F1
#
_entry.id   AF-A0A523PEM8-F1
#
_cell.length_a   1.000
_cell.length_b   1.000
_cell.length_c   1.000
_cell.angle_alpha   90.00
_cell.angle_beta   90.00
_cell.angle_gamma   90.00
#
_symmetry.space_group_name_H-M   'P 1'
#
loop_
_entity.id
_entity.type
_entity.pdbx_description
1 polymer ?
#
loop_
_entity_poly.entity_id
_entity_poly.type
_entity_poly.pdbx_seq_one_letter_code
_entity_poly.pdbx_strand_id
1 'polypeptide(L)'
;MRLGGRLWLLVILILIAGCASYPINPSIDQVNESKGYRFANLALGEKNTDELFVVVSLSGGGTRAMALDYGVLSYLNTLHIDDGGRTLLDEVDIISSSSAASIVTAYYGLYGKDAFLDRFRNDVLNQNMERALKRRLLNPLRWPRLWSGTFSRGDLAAEYFDQEIFDGHTFADMRMVRPMVILNATDMGIGSQFPF
;
A
#
# COMPACT_ATOMS: atom_id res chain seq x y z
N MET A 1 -21.01 -22.24 46.42
CA MET A 1 -21.12 -20.78 46.14
C MET A 1 -19.90 -20.16 45.43
N ARG A 2 -18.96 -20.92 44.83
CA ARG A 2 -17.78 -20.35 44.14
C ARG A 2 -17.89 -20.28 42.59
N LEU A 3 -18.90 -20.92 42.01
CA LEU A 3 -19.09 -20.99 40.55
C LEU A 3 -19.64 -19.68 39.96
N GLY A 4 -20.52 -18.98 40.70
CA GLY A 4 -21.10 -17.71 40.26
C GLY A 4 -20.08 -16.59 40.13
N GLY A 5 -19.14 -16.47 41.07
CA GLY A 5 -18.11 -15.43 41.01
C GLY A 5 -17.16 -15.57 39.81
N ARG A 6 -16.87 -16.80 39.38
CA ARG A 6 -16.05 -17.07 38.17
C ARG A 6 -16.80 -16.73 36.88
N LEU A 7 -18.11 -16.97 36.83
CA LEU A 7 -18.95 -16.62 35.68
C LEU A 7 -19.07 -15.10 35.52
N TRP A 8 -19.25 -14.37 36.62
CA TRP A 8 -19.27 -12.90 36.63
C TRP A 8 -17.95 -12.28 36.19
N LEU A 9 -16.81 -12.84 36.64
CA LEU A 9 -15.49 -12.42 36.19
C LEU A 9 -15.28 -12.62 34.68
N LEU A 10 -15.73 -13.75 34.12
CA LEU A 10 -15.68 -14.03 32.68
C LEU A 10 -16.55 -13.04 31.87
N VAL A 11 -17.76 -12.74 32.35
CA VAL A 11 -18.65 -11.77 31.69
C VAL A 11 -18.04 -10.36 31.71
N ILE A 12 -17.45 -9.95 32.84
CA ILE A 12 -16.77 -8.66 32.95
C ILE A 12 -15.56 -8.60 32.01
N LEU A 13 -14.74 -9.66 31.95
CA LEU A 13 -13.61 -9.76 31.00
C LEU A 13 -14.06 -9.66 29.53
N ILE A 14 -15.18 -10.28 29.17
CA ILE A 14 -15.75 -10.19 27.82
C ILE A 14 -16.27 -8.78 27.51
N LEU A 15 -16.88 -8.10 28.49
CA LEU A 15 -17.38 -6.74 28.33
C LEU A 15 -16.24 -5.71 28.18
N ILE A 16 -15.11 -5.89 28.88
CA ILE A 16 -13.96 -4.98 28.78
C ILE A 16 -13.20 -5.18 27.45
N ALA A 17 -13.22 -6.39 26.88
CA ALA A 17 -12.58 -6.68 25.59
C ALA A 17 -13.25 -5.98 24.38
N GLY A 18 -14.47 -5.45 24.55
CA GLY A 18 -15.19 -4.70 23.51
C GLY A 18 -14.67 -3.28 23.25
N CYS A 19 -13.80 -2.75 24.12
CA CYS A 19 -13.24 -1.39 23.99
C CYS A 19 -11.93 -1.32 23.19
N ALA A 20 -11.54 -2.39 22.49
CA ALA A 20 -10.39 -2.34 21.60
C ALA A 20 -10.76 -1.56 20.32
N SER A 21 -10.56 -0.23 20.35
CA SER A 21 -10.65 0.64 19.18
C SER A 21 -9.56 0.26 18.18
N TYR A 22 -9.95 -0.04 16.94
CA TYR A 22 -8.99 -0.24 15.85
C TYR A 22 -8.14 1.02 15.67
N PRO A 23 -6.79 0.91 15.55
CA PRO A 23 -5.94 2.08 15.51
C PRO A 23 -6.24 2.90 14.26
N ILE A 24 -6.76 4.10 14.50
CA ILE A 24 -6.93 5.15 13.49
C ILE A 24 -5.54 5.79 13.33
N ASN A 25 -5.14 6.10 12.08
CA ASN A 25 -3.91 6.84 11.81
C ASN A 25 -3.84 8.07 12.73
N PRO A 26 -2.72 8.31 13.42
CA PRO A 26 -2.61 9.46 14.32
C PRO A 26 -2.86 10.75 13.54
N SER A 27 -3.57 11.69 14.18
CA SER A 27 -3.80 13.02 13.63
C SER A 27 -2.46 13.71 13.33
N ILE A 28 -2.41 14.42 12.21
CA ILE A 28 -1.28 15.31 11.90
C ILE A 28 -1.59 16.68 12.50
N ASP A 29 -0.83 17.07 13.51
CA ASP A 29 -1.05 18.36 14.20
C ASP A 29 -0.53 19.56 13.38
N GLN A 30 0.56 19.37 12.63
CA GLN A 30 1.16 20.41 11.78
C GLN A 30 1.73 19.82 10.50
N VAL A 31 1.45 20.47 9.37
CA VAL A 31 1.99 20.11 8.06
C VAL A 31 3.17 21.03 7.74
N ASN A 32 4.33 20.43 7.45
CA ASN A 32 5.48 21.15 6.91
C ASN A 32 5.58 20.91 5.40
N GLU A 33 5.47 21.98 4.61
CA GLU A 33 5.48 21.90 3.15
C GLU A 33 6.87 21.69 2.55
N SER A 34 7.96 21.96 3.29
CA SER A 34 9.33 21.79 2.82
C SER A 34 9.96 20.46 3.23
N LYS A 35 9.25 19.61 3.98
CA LYS A 35 9.76 18.31 4.45
C LYS A 35 8.85 17.15 4.03
N GLY A 36 9.39 15.94 4.19
CA GLY A 36 8.68 14.68 3.94
C GLY A 36 8.76 14.21 2.50
N TYR A 37 7.98 13.18 2.18
CA TYR A 37 7.89 12.54 0.88
C TYR A 37 7.21 13.46 -0.14
N ARG A 38 8.01 14.34 -0.77
CA ARG A 38 7.57 15.34 -1.74
C ARG A 38 8.55 15.33 -2.90
N PHE A 39 8.05 15.55 -4.12
CA PHE A 39 8.87 15.51 -5.33
C PHE A 39 10.16 16.36 -5.22
N ALA A 40 10.04 17.59 -4.72
CA ALA A 40 11.17 18.52 -4.56
C ALA A 40 12.25 18.03 -3.55
N ASN A 41 11.91 17.07 -2.70
CA ASN A 41 12.81 16.51 -1.69
C ASN A 41 13.45 15.18 -2.13
N LEU A 42 13.06 14.62 -3.28
CA LEU A 42 13.59 13.35 -3.75
C LEU A 42 14.91 13.56 -4.50
N ALA A 43 15.89 12.72 -4.21
CA ALA A 43 17.08 12.63 -5.05
C ALA A 43 16.73 12.00 -6.42
N LEU A 44 17.54 12.30 -7.43
CA LEU A 44 17.49 11.57 -8.70
C LEU A 44 17.87 10.11 -8.47
N GLY A 45 17.27 9.20 -9.24
CA GLY A 45 17.74 7.82 -9.33
C GLY A 45 19.17 7.78 -9.87
N GLU A 46 19.93 6.73 -9.53
CA GLU A 46 21.35 6.60 -9.91
C GLU A 46 21.62 6.82 -11.40
N LYS A 47 20.67 6.40 -12.25
CA LYS A 47 20.73 6.51 -13.71
C LYS A 47 19.76 7.55 -14.29
N ASN A 48 19.01 8.27 -13.46
CA ASN A 48 18.10 9.30 -13.94
C ASN A 48 18.89 10.60 -14.18
N THR A 49 18.77 11.16 -15.38
CA THR A 49 19.55 12.35 -15.79
C THR A 49 18.83 13.68 -15.60
N ASP A 50 17.52 13.67 -15.30
CA ASP A 50 16.65 14.86 -15.24
C ASP A 50 16.57 15.63 -16.58
N GLU A 51 17.01 15.01 -17.70
CA GLU A 51 16.92 15.59 -19.04
C GLU A 51 15.52 15.44 -19.66
N LEU A 52 14.77 14.42 -19.23
CA LEU A 52 13.42 14.11 -19.67
C LEU A 52 12.52 13.93 -18.44
N PHE A 53 11.38 14.60 -18.42
CA PHE A 53 10.38 14.40 -17.37
C PHE A 53 9.35 13.35 -17.78
N VAL A 54 9.38 12.16 -17.17
CA VAL A 54 8.50 11.03 -17.51
C VAL A 54 7.53 10.71 -16.38
N VAL A 55 6.24 10.73 -16.72
CA VAL A 55 5.16 10.34 -15.80
C VAL A 55 4.46 9.10 -16.33
N VAL A 56 4.36 8.08 -15.48
CA VAL A 56 3.59 6.86 -15.74
C VAL A 56 2.29 6.91 -14.94
N SER A 57 1.15 6.69 -15.59
CA SER A 57 -0.15 6.63 -14.92
C SER A 57 -0.75 5.24 -15.06
N LEU A 58 -0.99 4.57 -13.93
CA LEU A 58 -1.50 3.21 -13.85
C LEU A 58 -2.92 3.18 -13.32
N SER A 59 -3.81 2.51 -14.05
CA SER A 59 -5.21 2.37 -13.66
C SER A 59 -5.43 1.07 -12.91
N GLY A 60 -6.23 1.09 -11.85
CA GLY A 60 -6.66 -0.14 -11.19
C GLY A 60 -7.56 -1.02 -12.06
N GLY A 61 -7.69 -2.28 -11.65
CA GLY A 61 -8.51 -3.29 -12.33
C GLY A 61 -8.34 -4.70 -11.78
N GLY A 62 -8.04 -4.82 -10.47
CA GLY A 62 -7.73 -6.09 -9.82
C GLY A 62 -6.41 -6.71 -10.27
N THR A 63 -6.23 -8.01 -10.00
CA THR A 63 -4.96 -8.73 -10.25
C THR A 63 -4.53 -8.75 -11.71
N ARG A 64 -5.48 -8.75 -12.66
CA ARG A 64 -5.17 -8.68 -14.09
C ARG A 64 -4.52 -7.36 -14.47
N ALA A 65 -5.04 -6.24 -13.97
CA ALA A 65 -4.44 -4.93 -14.20
C ALA A 65 -3.05 -4.85 -13.54
N MET A 66 -2.91 -5.33 -12.30
CA MET A 66 -1.59 -5.36 -11.64
C MET A 66 -0.54 -6.17 -12.42
N ALA A 67 -0.93 -7.29 -13.03
CA ALA A 67 -0.03 -8.09 -13.86
C ALA A 67 0.38 -7.35 -15.14
N LEU A 68 -0.54 -6.59 -15.75
CA LEU A 68 -0.23 -5.71 -16.87
C LEU A 68 0.70 -4.58 -16.44
N ASP A 69 0.40 -3.89 -15.35
CA ASP A 69 1.20 -2.80 -14.80
C ASP A 69 2.64 -3.26 -14.51
N TYR A 70 2.80 -4.41 -13.85
CA TYR A 70 4.09 -5.05 -13.63
C TYR A 70 4.81 -5.35 -14.94
N GLY A 71 4.11 -5.91 -15.92
CA GLY A 71 4.66 -6.21 -17.25
C GLY A 71 5.12 -4.95 -17.98
N VAL A 72 4.35 -3.87 -17.92
CA VAL A 72 4.69 -2.57 -18.52
C VAL A 72 5.96 -2.02 -17.89
N LEU A 73 6.01 -1.89 -16.55
CA LEU A 73 7.21 -1.38 -15.86
C LEU A 73 8.43 -2.27 -16.12
N SER A 74 8.25 -3.60 -16.10
CA SER A 74 9.32 -4.55 -16.44
C SER A 74 9.81 -4.37 -17.87
N TYR A 75 8.92 -4.12 -18.82
CA TYR A 75 9.28 -3.89 -20.21
C TYR A 75 10.01 -2.56 -20.40
N LEU A 76 9.60 -1.49 -19.70
CA LEU A 76 10.33 -0.21 -19.70
C LEU A 76 11.79 -0.38 -19.24
N ASN A 77 12.07 -1.31 -18.31
CA ASN A 77 13.43 -1.66 -17.89
C ASN A 77 14.24 -2.40 -18.96
N THR A 78 13.62 -2.86 -20.04
CA THR A 78 14.33 -3.49 -21.18
C THR A 78 14.62 -2.50 -22.31
N LEU A 79 13.94 -1.35 -22.32
CA LEU A 79 14.09 -0.33 -23.34
C LEU A 79 15.28 0.57 -23.00
N HIS A 80 16.41 0.31 -23.65
CA HIS A 80 17.61 1.11 -23.48
C HIS A 80 17.48 2.42 -24.26
N ILE A 81 17.77 3.55 -23.61
CA ILE A 81 17.68 4.88 -24.21
C ILE A 81 19.04 5.48 -24.58
N ASP A 82 20.12 4.86 -24.11
CA ASP A 82 21.49 5.18 -24.49
C ASP A 82 22.42 3.95 -24.44
N ASP A 83 23.65 4.14 -24.90
CA ASP A 83 24.72 3.13 -24.86
C ASP A 83 25.28 2.89 -23.44
N GLY A 84 24.92 3.75 -22.47
CA GLY A 84 25.35 3.67 -21.07
C GLY A 84 24.58 2.65 -20.25
N GLY A 85 23.66 1.90 -20.86
CA GLY A 85 22.86 0.91 -20.15
C GLY A 85 21.75 1.54 -19.31
N ARG A 86 21.34 2.76 -19.62
CA ARG A 86 20.18 3.44 -19.03
C ARG A 86 18.91 2.99 -19.72
N THR A 87 17.89 2.71 -18.94
CA THR A 87 16.60 2.22 -19.41
C THR A 87 15.55 3.32 -19.34
N LEU A 88 14.46 3.19 -20.09
CA LEU A 88 13.35 4.15 -20.00
C LEU A 88 12.71 4.15 -18.60
N LEU A 89 12.78 3.03 -17.87
CA LEU A 89 12.32 2.97 -16.48
C LEU A 89 13.20 3.82 -15.54
N ASP A 90 14.49 3.96 -15.82
CA ASP A 90 15.41 4.79 -15.02
C ASP A 90 15.05 6.28 -15.08
N GLU A 91 14.48 6.74 -16.19
CA GLU A 91 14.03 8.13 -16.39
C GLU A 91 12.61 8.39 -15.85
N VAL A 92 11.91 7.39 -15.30
CA VAL A 92 10.58 7.63 -14.72
C VAL A 92 10.70 8.47 -13.44
N ASP A 93 10.01 9.60 -13.43
CA ASP A 93 10.05 10.56 -12.32
C ASP A 93 8.85 10.44 -11.39
N ILE A 94 7.70 10.07 -11.96
CA ILE A 94 6.46 9.90 -11.20
C ILE A 94 5.73 8.64 -11.69
N ILE A 95 5.27 7.83 -10.74
CA ILE A 95 4.28 6.78 -10.98
C ILE A 95 3.02 7.16 -10.22
N SER A 96 1.99 7.58 -10.97
CA SER A 96 0.66 7.88 -10.43
C SER A 96 -0.25 6.68 -10.60
N SER A 97 -1.03 6.35 -9.58
CA SER A 97 -1.83 5.13 -9.58
C SER A 97 -3.16 5.27 -8.85
N SER A 98 -4.07 4.33 -9.09
CA SER A 98 -5.34 4.24 -8.35
C SER A 98 -5.76 2.78 -8.12
N SER A 99 -6.49 2.53 -7.03
CA SER A 99 -7.06 1.22 -6.72
C SER A 99 -5.98 0.11 -6.71
N ALA A 100 -6.18 -1.03 -7.38
CA ALA A 100 -5.24 -2.15 -7.34
C ALA A 100 -3.83 -1.78 -7.86
N ALA A 101 -3.70 -0.81 -8.76
CA ALA A 101 -2.40 -0.34 -9.25
C ALA A 101 -1.58 0.36 -8.15
N SER A 102 -2.24 0.84 -7.09
CA SER A 102 -1.56 1.40 -5.91
C SER A 102 -0.71 0.36 -5.18
N ILE A 103 -1.03 -0.94 -5.28
CA ILE A 103 -0.19 -2.00 -4.69
C ILE A 103 1.13 -2.14 -5.46
N VAL A 104 1.05 -2.16 -6.80
CA VAL A 104 2.22 -2.20 -7.70
C VAL A 104 3.12 -1.00 -7.42
N THR A 105 2.50 0.17 -7.37
CA THR A 105 3.17 1.46 -7.26
C THR A 105 3.79 1.64 -5.87
N ALA A 106 3.06 1.33 -4.80
CA ALA A 106 3.61 1.37 -3.43
C ALA A 106 4.75 0.37 -3.24
N TYR A 107 4.64 -0.85 -3.77
CA TYR A 107 5.71 -1.85 -3.68
C TYR A 107 6.98 -1.34 -4.39
N TYR A 108 6.84 -0.74 -5.58
CA TYR A 108 7.95 -0.14 -6.29
C TYR A 108 8.62 0.99 -5.48
N GLY A 109 7.83 1.94 -4.97
CA GLY A 109 8.35 3.09 -4.22
C GLY A 109 9.03 2.71 -2.90
N LEU A 110 8.52 1.68 -2.23
CA LEU A 110 9.04 1.20 -0.96
C LEU A 110 10.30 0.35 -1.14
N TYR A 111 10.23 -0.68 -1.98
CA TYR A 111 11.31 -1.67 -2.10
C TYR A 111 12.34 -1.32 -3.18
N GLY A 112 11.99 -0.44 -4.11
CA GLY A 112 12.84 -0.01 -5.21
C GLY A 112 12.80 -0.94 -6.43
N LYS A 113 13.43 -0.48 -7.51
CA LYS A 113 13.39 -1.11 -8.85
C LYS A 113 13.82 -2.58 -8.84
N ASP A 114 14.97 -2.90 -8.27
CA ASP A 114 15.52 -4.26 -8.36
C ASP A 114 14.65 -5.27 -7.59
N ALA A 115 14.28 -4.93 -6.36
CA ALA A 115 13.37 -5.75 -5.56
C ALA A 115 12.00 -5.92 -6.21
N PHE A 116 11.49 -4.87 -6.87
CA PHE A 116 10.25 -4.93 -7.64
C PHE A 116 10.35 -5.94 -8.80
N LEU A 117 11.39 -5.85 -9.62
CA LEU A 117 11.59 -6.74 -10.77
C LEU A 117 11.82 -8.21 -10.35
N ASP A 118 12.49 -8.42 -9.22
CA ASP A 118 12.85 -9.77 -8.78
C ASP A 118 11.75 -10.48 -7.99
N ARG A 119 11.02 -9.74 -7.13
CA ARG A 119 10.18 -10.35 -6.08
C ARG A 119 8.69 -10.07 -6.24
N PHE A 120 8.29 -8.94 -6.83
CA PHE A 120 6.89 -8.52 -6.87
C PHE A 120 5.95 -9.60 -7.41
N ARG A 121 6.39 -10.33 -8.45
CA ARG A 121 5.60 -11.42 -9.02
C ARG A 121 5.30 -12.51 -7.98
N ASN A 122 6.26 -12.90 -7.16
CA ASN A 122 6.09 -13.96 -6.16
C ASN A 122 5.37 -13.45 -4.91
N ASP A 123 5.72 -12.24 -4.48
CA ASP A 123 5.19 -11.63 -3.25
C ASP A 123 3.73 -11.20 -3.41
N VAL A 124 3.33 -10.80 -4.62
CA VAL A 124 1.99 -10.24 -4.88
C VAL A 124 1.22 -11.02 -5.94
N LEU A 125 1.72 -11.11 -7.17
CA LEU A 125 0.91 -11.62 -8.30
C LEU A 125 0.58 -13.10 -8.21
N ASN A 126 1.52 -13.90 -7.71
CA ASN A 126 1.35 -15.34 -7.51
C ASN A 126 0.52 -15.65 -6.25
N GLN A 127 0.33 -14.65 -5.37
CA GLN A 127 -0.55 -14.79 -4.23
C GLN A 127 -2.01 -14.68 -4.67
N ASN A 128 -2.83 -15.65 -4.30
CA ASN A 128 -4.27 -15.56 -4.53
C ASN A 128 -4.91 -14.65 -3.46
N MET A 129 -4.68 -13.34 -3.62
CA MET A 129 -5.12 -12.29 -2.71
C MET A 129 -6.63 -12.32 -2.48
N GLU A 130 -7.43 -12.51 -3.53
CA GLU A 130 -8.89 -12.62 -3.41
C GLU A 130 -9.29 -13.79 -2.51
N ARG A 131 -8.68 -14.97 -2.72
CA ARG A 131 -8.93 -16.14 -1.87
C ARG A 131 -8.45 -15.91 -0.45
N ALA A 132 -7.30 -15.26 -0.25
CA ALA A 132 -6.77 -14.94 1.07
C ALA A 132 -7.73 -14.02 1.85
N LEU A 133 -8.20 -12.94 1.22
CA LEU A 133 -9.18 -12.02 1.79
C LEU A 133 -10.53 -12.70 2.05
N LYS A 134 -11.04 -13.51 1.12
CA LYS A 134 -12.26 -14.31 1.33
C LYS A 134 -12.12 -15.26 2.51
N ARG A 135 -10.99 -15.95 2.65
CA ARG A 135 -10.72 -16.84 3.80
C ARG A 135 -10.66 -16.07 5.12
N ARG A 136 -10.07 -14.87 5.13
CA ARG A 136 -10.07 -14.00 6.31
C ARG A 136 -11.50 -13.53 6.65
N LEU A 137 -12.33 -13.21 5.66
CA LEU A 137 -13.72 -12.77 5.86
C LEU A 137 -14.62 -13.91 6.38
N LEU A 138 -14.45 -15.13 5.84
CA LEU A 138 -15.24 -16.30 6.22
C LEU A 138 -14.79 -16.94 7.54
N ASN A 139 -13.72 -16.43 8.18
CA ASN A 139 -13.24 -16.95 9.46
C ASN A 139 -14.13 -16.44 10.60
N PRO A 140 -14.89 -17.32 11.30
CA PRO A 140 -15.83 -16.91 12.35
C PRO A 140 -15.15 -16.24 13.54
N LEU A 141 -13.86 -16.50 13.78
CA LEU A 141 -13.10 -15.85 14.84
C LEU A 141 -12.91 -14.34 14.60
N ARG A 142 -13.05 -13.86 13.36
CA ARG A 142 -12.93 -12.44 13.01
C ARG A 142 -14.27 -11.69 13.02
N TRP A 143 -15.40 -12.39 13.10
CA TRP A 143 -16.74 -11.80 13.01
C TRP A 143 -17.09 -10.82 14.14
N PRO A 144 -16.71 -11.06 15.41
CA PRO A 144 -16.97 -10.07 16.46
C PRO A 144 -16.37 -8.69 16.15
N ARG A 145 -15.19 -8.65 15.53
CA ARG A 145 -14.54 -7.39 15.09
C ARG A 145 -15.31 -6.75 13.94
N LEU A 146 -15.70 -7.51 12.92
CA LEU A 146 -16.47 -7.01 11.78
C LEU A 146 -17.86 -6.48 12.17
N TRP A 147 -18.41 -6.92 13.31
CA TRP A 147 -19.67 -6.41 13.85
C TRP A 147 -19.53 -5.18 14.77
N SER A 148 -18.31 -4.80 15.14
CA SER A 148 -18.04 -3.75 16.13
C SER A 148 -18.35 -2.32 15.67
N GLY A 149 -18.74 -2.11 14.40
CA GLY A 149 -18.97 -0.79 13.80
C GLY A 149 -17.71 0.06 13.59
N THR A 150 -16.58 -0.31 14.21
CA THR A 150 -15.28 0.39 14.13
C THR A 150 -14.26 -0.33 13.23
N PHE A 151 -14.62 -1.50 12.71
CA PHE A 151 -13.77 -2.31 11.84
C PHE A 151 -14.56 -2.81 10.64
N SER A 152 -14.04 -2.55 9.45
CA SER A 152 -14.67 -2.79 8.17
C SER A 152 -13.92 -3.84 7.34
N ARG A 153 -14.48 -4.18 6.18
CA ARG A 153 -13.80 -5.01 5.19
C ARG A 153 -12.53 -4.34 4.62
N GLY A 154 -12.49 -3.00 4.62
CA GLY A 154 -11.31 -2.24 4.22
C GLY A 154 -10.18 -2.42 5.21
N ASP A 155 -10.49 -2.39 6.51
CA ASP A 155 -9.51 -2.61 7.58
C ASP A 155 -8.95 -4.04 7.54
N LEU A 156 -9.80 -5.03 7.22
CA LEU A 156 -9.35 -6.41 7.00
C LEU A 156 -8.38 -6.53 5.83
N ALA A 157 -8.60 -5.76 4.75
CA ALA A 157 -7.70 -5.72 3.62
C ALA A 157 -6.40 -4.98 3.95
N ALA A 158 -6.47 -3.87 4.69
CA ALA A 158 -5.32 -3.15 5.20
C ALA A 158 -4.43 -4.07 6.05
N GLU A 159 -4.99 -4.81 7.02
CA GLU A 159 -4.24 -5.81 7.80
C GLU A 159 -3.57 -6.88 6.93
N TYR A 160 -4.20 -7.28 5.81
CA TYR A 160 -3.60 -8.25 4.89
C TYR A 160 -2.42 -7.64 4.15
N PHE A 161 -2.58 -6.43 3.60
CA PHE A 161 -1.48 -5.74 2.91
C PHE A 161 -0.30 -5.47 3.84
N ASP A 162 -0.60 -5.01 5.04
CA ASP A 162 0.39 -4.70 6.07
C ASP A 162 1.23 -5.94 6.45
N GLN A 163 0.57 -7.08 6.62
CA GLN A 163 1.22 -8.32 7.08
C GLN A 163 1.93 -9.11 5.98
N GLU A 164 1.43 -9.03 4.74
CA GLU A 164 1.79 -10.00 3.69
C GLU A 164 2.47 -9.34 2.49
N ILE A 165 2.40 -8.00 2.36
CA ILE A 165 2.94 -7.27 1.21
C ILE A 165 3.93 -6.17 1.64
N PHE A 166 3.61 -5.43 2.71
CA PHE A 166 4.35 -4.22 3.09
C PHE A 166 5.08 -4.31 4.43
N ASP A 167 5.03 -5.45 5.12
CA ASP A 167 5.78 -5.71 6.37
C ASP A 167 5.66 -4.63 7.46
N GLY A 168 4.49 -3.96 7.57
CA GLY A 168 4.32 -2.88 8.55
C GLY A 168 4.87 -1.50 8.13
N HIS A 169 5.43 -1.38 6.92
CA HIS A 169 6.00 -0.12 6.45
C HIS A 169 4.95 0.95 6.19
N THR A 170 5.36 2.19 6.41
CA THR A 170 4.54 3.40 6.27
C THR A 170 5.07 4.28 5.13
N PHE A 171 4.34 5.34 4.79
CA PHE A 171 4.84 6.36 3.87
C PHE A 171 6.14 7.04 4.33
N ALA A 172 6.45 7.03 5.63
CA ALA A 172 7.71 7.56 6.13
C ALA A 172 8.92 6.69 5.77
N ASP A 173 8.68 5.41 5.42
CA ASP A 173 9.70 4.44 5.02
C ASP A 173 9.95 4.43 3.51
N MET A 174 9.19 5.22 2.74
CA MET A 174 9.38 5.35 1.30
C MET A 174 10.79 5.84 0.98
N ARG A 175 11.35 5.32 -0.12
CA ARG A 175 12.68 5.72 -0.58
C ARG A 175 12.65 7.18 -1.02
N MET A 176 13.57 7.99 -0.50
CA MET A 176 13.70 9.42 -0.86
C MET A 176 14.43 9.63 -2.21
N VAL A 177 14.09 8.83 -3.21
CA VAL A 177 14.69 8.79 -4.55
C VAL A 177 13.59 8.62 -5.59
N ARG A 178 13.71 9.24 -6.76
CA ARG A 178 12.77 9.08 -7.87
C ARG A 178 12.68 7.63 -8.37
N PRO A 179 11.53 7.20 -8.93
CA PRO A 179 10.29 7.96 -9.08
C PRO A 179 9.54 8.24 -7.78
N MET A 180 8.87 9.39 -7.71
CA MET A 180 7.82 9.63 -6.73
C MET A 180 6.63 8.74 -7.02
N VAL A 181 6.12 8.06 -6.01
CA VAL A 181 4.87 7.31 -6.12
C VAL A 181 3.70 8.15 -5.62
N ILE A 182 2.60 8.16 -6.38
CA ILE A 182 1.37 8.86 -6.02
C ILE A 182 0.24 7.84 -5.99
N LEU A 183 -0.38 7.67 -4.83
CA LEU A 183 -1.53 6.77 -4.66
C LEU A 183 -2.80 7.61 -4.56
N ASN A 184 -3.61 7.61 -5.60
CA ASN A 184 -4.82 8.43 -5.63
C ASN A 184 -5.99 7.75 -4.91
N ALA A 185 -6.71 8.53 -4.12
CA ALA A 185 -7.94 8.16 -3.45
C ALA A 185 -9.02 9.25 -3.64
N THR A 186 -10.26 8.90 -3.27
CA THR A 186 -11.40 9.82 -3.32
C THR A 186 -12.02 9.92 -1.93
N ASP A 187 -12.18 11.14 -1.44
CA ASP A 187 -12.98 11.41 -0.26
C ASP A 187 -14.45 11.46 -0.68
N MET A 188 -15.23 10.47 -0.23
CA MET A 188 -16.65 10.37 -0.56
C MET A 188 -17.52 11.40 0.18
N GLY A 189 -17.05 11.95 1.30
CA GLY A 189 -17.78 12.95 2.09
C GLY A 189 -17.84 14.30 1.40
N ILE A 190 -16.75 14.71 0.75
CA ILE A 190 -16.64 15.98 0.01
C ILE A 190 -16.63 15.80 -1.52
N GLY A 191 -16.54 14.56 -2.01
CA GLY A 191 -16.56 14.25 -3.45
C GLY A 191 -15.30 14.67 -4.20
N SER A 192 -14.17 14.82 -3.52
CA SER A 192 -12.90 15.26 -4.11
C SER A 192 -11.85 14.17 -4.10
N GLN A 193 -10.96 14.21 -5.09
CA GLN A 193 -9.75 13.39 -5.10
C GLN A 193 -8.72 13.94 -4.10
N PHE A 194 -7.94 13.04 -3.51
CA PHE A 194 -6.74 13.39 -2.78
C PHE A 194 -5.63 12.35 -3.04
N PRO A 195 -4.38 12.80 -3.22
CA PRO A 195 -3.23 11.90 -3.35
C PRO A 195 -2.61 11.58 -1.99
N PHE A 196 -2.02 10.39 -1.89
CA PHE A 196 -0.96 10.08 -0.93
C PHE A 196 0.39 10.10 -1.63
#